data_AF-A0A382FTS4-F1
#
_entry.id   AF-A0A382FTS4-F1
#
_cell.length_a   1.000
_cell.length_b   1.000
_cell.length_c   1.000
_cell.angle_alpha   90.00
_cell.angle_beta   90.00
_cell.angle_gamma   90.00
#
_symmetry.space_group_name_H-M   'P 1'
#
loop_
_entity.id
_entity.type
_entity.pdbx_description
1 polymer ?
#
loop_
_entity_poly.entity_id
_entity_poly.type
_entity_poly.pdbx_seq_one_letter_code
_entity_poly.pdbx_strand_id
1 'polypeptide(L)'
;GVFMMANWGMGQGAEAAGGDNPAYLGFWLAEHPWGPWRLVHEETEWTPLGDPRAQAYQPQISPKWIAGDGRSFWLVYTDFQSVDGGLPYYCFNYQKVEILTA
;
A
#
# COMPACT_ATOMS: atom_id res chain seq x y z
N GLY A 1 12.51 4.99 19.60
CA GLY A 1 12.40 4.05 18.47
C GLY A 1 11.84 4.81 17.29
N VAL A 2 12.07 4.35 16.05
CA VAL A 2 11.44 4.95 14.86
C VAL A 2 10.16 4.18 14.56
N PHE A 3 9.07 4.89 14.33
CA PHE A 3 7.79 4.34 13.92
C PHE A 3 7.61 4.51 12.42
N MET A 4 7.00 3.53 11.77
CA MET A 4 6.60 3.59 10.37
C MET A 4 5.09 3.46 10.25
N MET A 5 4.49 4.27 9.39
CA MET A 5 3.11 4.16 8.94
C MET A 5 3.10 3.87 7.45
N ALA A 6 2.31 2.89 7.04
CA ALA A 6 1.81 2.77 5.67
C ALA A 6 0.38 3.31 5.63
N ASN A 7 0.07 4.16 4.66
CA ASN A 7 -1.28 4.66 4.45
C ASN A 7 -1.56 4.75 2.96
N TRP A 8 -2.82 4.77 2.61
CA TRP A 8 -3.28 4.64 1.24
C TRP A 8 -4.51 5.50 1.00
N GLY A 9 -4.79 5.78 -0.27
CA GLY A 9 -6.03 6.41 -0.71
C GLY A 9 -6.61 5.66 -1.88
N MET A 10 -7.94 5.56 -1.97
CA MET A 10 -8.58 5.10 -3.20
C MET A 10 -8.24 6.07 -4.33
N GLY A 11 -7.87 5.53 -5.48
CA GLY A 11 -7.84 6.29 -6.72
C GLY A 11 -9.24 6.82 -6.99
N GLN A 12 -9.40 8.14 -6.97
CA GLN A 12 -10.68 8.78 -7.29
C GLN A 12 -10.65 9.20 -8.76
N GLY A 13 -11.58 8.67 -9.55
CA GLY A 13 -11.95 9.22 -10.86
C GLY A 13 -12.97 10.34 -10.69
N ALA A 14 -13.17 11.14 -11.74
CA ALA A 14 -14.15 12.23 -11.74
C ALA A 14 -15.62 11.75 -11.59
N GLU A 15 -15.89 10.46 -11.81
CA GLU A 15 -17.20 9.84 -11.60
C GLU A 15 -17.16 8.88 -10.39
N ALA A 16 -18.21 8.94 -9.56
CA ALA A 16 -18.23 8.38 -8.22
C ALA A 16 -18.26 6.84 -8.16
N ALA A 17 -17.57 6.32 -7.15
CA ALA A 17 -17.63 4.96 -6.59
C ALA A 17 -17.19 3.81 -7.53
N GLY A 18 -16.00 3.93 -8.10
CA GLY A 18 -15.32 2.81 -8.76
C GLY A 18 -14.19 3.25 -9.67
N GLY A 19 -13.41 4.25 -9.27
CA GLY A 19 -12.43 4.89 -10.14
C GLY A 19 -11.45 3.88 -10.74
N ASP A 20 -11.36 3.84 -12.06
CA ASP A 20 -10.32 3.11 -12.82
C ASP A 20 -8.89 3.66 -12.55
N ASN A 21 -8.75 4.60 -11.62
CA ASN A 21 -7.49 5.20 -11.26
C ASN A 21 -6.77 4.33 -10.22
N PRO A 22 -5.45 4.14 -10.35
CA PRO A 22 -4.67 3.43 -9.34
C PRO A 22 -4.77 4.07 -7.96
N ALA A 23 -4.59 3.26 -6.93
CA ALA A 23 -4.55 3.73 -5.55
C ALA A 23 -3.30 4.59 -5.26
N TYR A 24 -3.38 5.44 -4.25
CA TYR A 24 -2.20 6.08 -3.66
C TYR A 24 -1.62 5.17 -2.57
N LEU A 25 -0.29 5.07 -2.46
CA LEU A 25 0.39 4.44 -1.33
C LEU A 25 1.51 5.35 -0.83
N GLY A 26 1.61 5.54 0.48
CA GLY A 26 2.70 6.27 1.10
C GLY A 26 3.27 5.58 2.33
N PHE A 27 4.51 5.94 2.64
CA PHE A 27 5.20 5.56 3.87
C PHE A 27 5.71 6.80 4.60
N TRP A 28 5.46 6.84 5.90
CA TRP A 28 5.90 7.93 6.78
C TRP A 28 6.66 7.39 7.98
N LEU A 29 7.63 8.18 8.45
CA LEU A 29 8.37 7.90 9.68
C LEU A 29 8.09 8.96 10.75
N ALA A 30 8.13 8.55 12.01
CA ALA A 30 8.09 9.45 13.16
C ALA A 30 8.92 8.91 14.34
N GLU A 31 9.39 9.80 15.21
CA GLU A 31 10.06 9.44 16.46
C GLU A 31 9.09 9.06 17.58
N HIS A 32 7.84 9.52 17.46
CA HIS A 32 6.75 9.25 18.39
C HIS A 32 5.56 8.64 17.64
N PRO A 33 4.75 7.79 18.27
CA PRO A 33 3.64 7.12 17.60
C PRO A 33 2.49 8.08 17.22
N TRP A 34 2.50 9.33 17.68
CA TRP A 34 1.56 10.38 17.29
C TRP A 34 2.15 11.41 16.32
N GLY A 35 3.39 11.22 15.86
CA GLY A 35 4.08 12.16 14.96
C GLY A 35 4.96 13.19 15.69
N PRO A 36 5.47 14.21 14.97
CA PRO A 36 5.15 14.54 13.59
C PRO A 36 5.59 13.47 12.58
N TRP A 37 4.77 13.25 11.55
CA TRP A 37 5.02 12.26 10.51
C TRP A 37 5.71 12.89 9.30
N ARG A 38 6.80 12.28 8.83
CA ARG A 38 7.55 12.71 7.64
C ARG A 38 7.44 11.66 6.55
N LEU A 39 7.01 12.06 5.35
CA LEU A 39 6.95 11.20 4.18
C LEU A 39 8.37 10.74 3.80
N VAL A 40 8.52 9.44 3.51
CA VAL A 40 9.79 8.85 3.07
C VAL A 40 9.70 8.14 1.73
N HIS A 41 8.50 7.73 1.32
CA HIS A 41 8.23 7.14 0.01
C HIS A 41 6.77 7.36 -0.36
N GLU A 42 6.50 7.59 -1.63
CA GLU A 42 5.14 7.59 -2.17
C GLU A 42 5.09 6.94 -3.55
N GLU A 43 3.97 6.27 -3.79
CA GLU A 43 3.48 5.85 -5.10
C GLU A 43 2.19 6.63 -5.34
N THR A 44 2.21 7.60 -6.26
CA THR A 44 1.01 8.35 -6.62
C THR A 44 0.02 7.51 -7.41
N GLU A 45 0.51 6.46 -8.08
CA GLU A 45 -0.24 5.47 -8.83
C GLU A 45 0.27 4.06 -8.48
N TRP A 46 -0.10 3.58 -7.29
CA TRP A 46 0.32 2.27 -6.79
C TRP A 46 -0.30 1.13 -7.61
N THR A 47 0.53 0.54 -8.46
CA THR A 47 0.23 -0.58 -9.35
C THR A 47 1.05 -1.80 -8.92
N PRO A 48 0.62 -2.53 -7.86
CA PRO A 48 1.41 -3.63 -7.34
C PRO A 48 1.66 -4.69 -8.42
N LEU A 49 2.88 -5.25 -8.43
CA LEU A 49 3.37 -6.19 -9.45
C LEU A 49 3.33 -5.64 -10.90
N GLY A 50 3.17 -4.33 -11.06
CA GLY A 50 3.05 -3.68 -12.37
C GLY A 50 1.71 -3.92 -13.05
N ASP A 51 0.66 -4.31 -12.32
CA ASP A 51 -0.69 -4.43 -12.88
C ASP A 51 -1.35 -3.04 -12.96
N PRO A 52 -1.53 -2.49 -14.18
CA PRO A 52 -2.13 -1.16 -14.35
C PRO A 52 -3.63 -1.13 -14.04
N ARG A 53 -4.27 -2.29 -13.88
CA ARG A 53 -5.70 -2.40 -13.55
C ARG A 53 -5.96 -2.61 -12.07
N ALA A 54 -4.89 -2.72 -11.27
CA ALA A 54 -5.01 -2.95 -9.84
C ALA A 54 -5.76 -1.80 -9.16
N GLN A 55 -6.81 -2.14 -8.42
CA GLN A 55 -7.51 -1.26 -7.50
C GLN A 55 -7.11 -1.67 -6.08
N ALA A 56 -5.81 -1.57 -5.82
CA ALA A 56 -5.21 -2.04 -4.57
C ALA A 56 -5.80 -1.30 -3.36
N TYR A 57 -6.18 -2.06 -2.34
CA TYR A 57 -7.06 -1.62 -1.27
C TYR A 57 -6.52 -2.06 0.10
N GLN A 58 -6.52 -1.11 1.04
CA GLN A 58 -6.14 -1.31 2.44
C GLN A 58 -4.84 -2.12 2.67
N PRO A 59 -3.68 -1.64 2.21
CA PRO A 59 -2.41 -2.24 2.55
C PRO A 59 -2.15 -2.16 4.05
N GLN A 60 -1.65 -3.27 4.62
CA GLN A 60 -1.23 -3.38 6.00
C GLN A 60 0.18 -3.99 6.05
N ILE A 61 1.05 -3.46 6.91
CA ILE A 61 2.33 -4.10 7.22
C ILE A 61 2.03 -5.33 8.07
N SER A 62 2.42 -6.53 7.60
CA SER A 62 2.23 -7.77 8.34
C SER A 62 3.28 -7.88 9.46
N PRO A 63 2.92 -7.79 10.76
CA PRO A 63 3.91 -7.69 11.84
C PRO A 63 4.78 -8.95 12.01
N LYS A 64 4.26 -10.11 11.61
CA LYS A 64 5.02 -11.38 11.67
C LYS A 64 5.98 -11.56 10.51
N TRP A 65 5.88 -10.73 9.48
CA TRP A 65 6.66 -10.84 8.24
C TRP A 65 7.60 -9.64 8.08
N ILE A 66 8.24 -9.23 9.17
CA ILE A 66 9.31 -8.23 9.19
C ILE A 66 10.63 -9.00 9.38
N ALA A 67 11.63 -8.71 8.54
CA ALA A 67 12.95 -9.30 8.67
C ALA A 67 13.61 -8.91 10.00
N GLY A 68 14.44 -9.78 10.57
CA GLY A 68 15.06 -9.55 11.89
C GLY A 68 15.98 -8.32 11.94
N ASP A 69 16.51 -7.89 10.79
CA ASP A 69 17.30 -6.67 10.65
C ASP A 69 16.44 -5.40 10.42
N GLY A 70 15.12 -5.57 10.29
CA GLY A 70 14.16 -4.50 10.01
C GLY A 70 14.27 -3.88 8.62
N ARG A 71 15.07 -4.46 7.70
CA ARG A 71 15.33 -3.87 6.36
C ARG A 71 14.37 -4.34 5.28
N SER A 72 13.52 -5.30 5.58
CA SER A 72 12.42 -5.67 4.69
C SER A 72 11.21 -6.13 5.48
N PHE A 73 10.04 -5.94 4.88
CA PHE A 73 8.76 -6.39 5.40
C PHE A 73 7.80 -6.70 4.25
N TRP A 74 6.65 -7.26 4.57
CA TRP A 74 5.60 -7.53 3.60
C TRP A 74 4.38 -6.67 3.88
N LEU A 75 3.87 -6.02 2.83
CA LEU A 75 2.51 -5.52 2.78
C LEU A 75 1.57 -6.67 2.45
N VAL A 76 0.42 -6.70 3.11
CA VAL A 76 -0.75 -7.49 2.75
C VAL A 76 -1.85 -6.53 2.35
N TYR A 77 -2.51 -6.79 1.25
CA TYR A 77 -3.57 -5.94 0.72
C TYR A 77 -4.60 -6.80 -0.02
N THR A 78 -5.75 -6.20 -0.33
CA THR A 78 -6.71 -6.79 -1.27
C THR A 78 -6.78 -5.95 -2.52
N ASP A 79 -7.35 -6.50 -3.57
CA ASP A 79 -7.72 -5.75 -4.76
C ASP A 79 -9.24 -5.57 -4.80
N PHE A 80 -9.70 -4.50 -5.46
CA PHE A 80 -11.11 -4.26 -5.73
C PHE A 80 -11.47 -4.41 -7.21
N GLN A 81 -10.49 -4.79 -8.04
CA GLN A 81 -10.64 -4.89 -9.47
C GLN A 81 -11.84 -5.77 -9.88
N SER A 82 -12.44 -5.40 -11.01
CA SER A 82 -13.39 -6.26 -11.73
C SER A 82 -12.61 -7.29 -12.54
N VAL A 83 -12.85 -8.59 -12.31
CA VAL A 83 -12.22 -9.67 -13.08
C VAL A 83 -13.32 -10.51 -13.70
N ASP A 84 -13.26 -10.71 -15.02
CA ASP A 84 -14.19 -11.55 -15.80
C ASP A 84 -15.69 -11.23 -15.57
N GLY A 85 -16.02 -9.96 -15.30
CA GLY A 85 -17.39 -9.51 -15.02
C GLY A 85 -17.89 -9.80 -13.60
N GLY A 86 -17.03 -10.35 -12.73
CA GLY A 86 -17.28 -10.50 -11.30
C GLY A 86 -16.76 -9.29 -10.50
N LEU A 87 -17.54 -8.88 -9.50
CA LEU A 87 -17.27 -7.72 -8.65
C LEU A 87 -17.46 -8.05 -7.16
N PRO A 88 -16.60 -7.54 -6.26
CA PRO A 88 -15.19 -7.19 -6.44
C PRO A 88 -14.25 -8.40 -6.17
N TYR A 89 -13.06 -8.39 -6.78
CA TYR A 89 -12.04 -9.43 -6.59
C TYR A 89 -11.29 -9.28 -5.25
N TYR A 90 -11.99 -9.54 -4.14
CA TYR A 90 -11.36 -9.62 -2.82
C TYR A 90 -10.47 -10.86 -2.71
N CYS A 91 -9.18 -10.67 -2.87
CA CYS A 91 -8.19 -11.73 -2.74
C CYS A 91 -7.07 -11.32 -1.79
N PHE A 92 -6.42 -12.33 -1.20
CA PHE A 92 -5.22 -12.12 -0.40
C PHE A 92 -4.04 -11.85 -1.35
N ASN A 93 -3.54 -10.61 -1.36
CA ASN A 93 -2.32 -10.25 -2.06
C ASN A 93 -1.24 -9.81 -1.08
N TYR A 94 0.00 -9.88 -1.52
CA TYR A 94 1.13 -9.47 -0.72
C TYR A 94 2.28 -8.94 -1.59
N GLN A 95 2.97 -7.92 -1.09
CA GLN A 95 4.09 -7.26 -1.77
C GLN A 95 5.25 -7.11 -0.79
N LYS A 96 6.45 -7.50 -1.21
CA LYS A 96 7.68 -7.27 -0.43
C LYS A 96 8.10 -5.81 -0.55
N VAL A 97 8.52 -5.22 0.57
CA VAL A 97 9.14 -3.90 0.63
C VAL A 97 10.55 -4.05 1.16
N GLU A 98 11.51 -3.38 0.53
CA GLU A 98 12.90 -3.30 0.96
C GLU A 98 13.27 -1.85 1.27
N ILE A 99 13.90 -1.64 2.43
CA ILE A 99 14.37 -0.33 2.87
C ILE A 99 15.84 -0.22 2.48
N LEU A 100 16.12 0.63 1.50
CA LEU A 100 17.48 0.94 1.09
C LEU A 100 18.04 2.05 1.98
N THR A 101 19.09 1.75 2.72
CA THR A 101 19.84 2.73 3.52
C THR A 101 21.18 3.01 2.84
N ALA A 102 21.55 4.28 2.71
CA ALA A 102 22.89 4.69 2.28
C ALA A 102 23.95 4.38 3.34
#